data_AF-A0A835R0H0-F1
#
_entry.id   AF-A0A835R0H0-F1
#
_cell.length_a   1.000
_cell.length_b   1.000
_cell.length_c   1.000
_cell.angle_alpha   90.00
_cell.angle_beta   90.00
_cell.angle_gamma   90.00
#
_symmetry.space_group_name_H-M   'P 1'
#
loop_
_entity.id
_entity.type
_entity.pdbx_description
1 polymer ?
#
loop_
_entity_poly.entity_id
_entity_poly.type
_entity_poly.pdbx_seq_one_letter_code
_entity_poly.pdbx_strand_id
1 'polypeptide(L)'
;MRHRYGRNDNRSAVDSLLQLYFSAAIGGEPIQRVAAYFADGLAARLLASQSSPLFSSITAVIPPEEEFSAFTSFYCAHPLYHHHRCLRGGGALNGGCLHVVDFDVSYGFQWPSLIQSLSDKVTTNNPISLCITGFGRSAAELSETEKRLSSFAGECRNLLFEFEGRVRGSRGNQDLLLKKVNATVAVNLLFYFNLLNGSSDVRATLMQIHAMNPSVVTLVEKEGRRDSQYWIPLKIHGFFTLLHCYLRFLDDCLPGESKERLGIEKSRLGREIRDDLGEVEEEGEDCLRYERLEAWKTVMEKNRFEGVRMSWRSVSQAKLLLKIKGHCSAMDGNGFRISEREEGKAISLVWKERYLITATAWRSLHVA
;
A
#
# COMPACT_ATOMS: atom_id res chain seq x y z
N MET A 1 -36.50 -4.31 -23.12
CA MET A 1 -35.73 -5.48 -23.60
C MET A 1 -34.70 -5.99 -22.57
N ARG A 2 -35.00 -5.93 -21.27
CA ARG A 2 -34.19 -6.57 -20.20
C ARG A 2 -34.90 -7.85 -19.75
N HIS A 3 -34.78 -8.96 -20.47
CA HIS A 3 -35.22 -10.28 -19.99
C HIS A 3 -34.85 -11.34 -21.05
N ARG A 4 -33.59 -11.80 -21.09
CA ARG A 4 -33.22 -13.13 -21.64
C ARG A 4 -31.73 -13.55 -21.51
N TYR A 5 -30.99 -13.10 -20.50
CA TYR A 5 -29.61 -13.60 -20.24
C TYR A 5 -29.43 -14.39 -18.91
N GLY A 6 -30.48 -14.63 -18.12
CA GLY A 6 -30.31 -14.90 -16.67
C GLY A 6 -30.51 -16.32 -16.12
N ARG A 7 -30.33 -17.43 -16.89
CA ARG A 7 -30.50 -18.78 -16.30
C ARG A 7 -29.48 -19.85 -16.70
N ASN A 8 -29.04 -19.88 -17.96
CA ASN A 8 -27.97 -20.79 -18.41
C ASN A 8 -26.58 -20.31 -17.96
N ASP A 9 -26.39 -18.99 -17.86
CA ASP A 9 -25.12 -18.38 -17.46
C ASP A 9 -24.76 -18.70 -16.00
N ASN A 10 -25.77 -18.66 -15.10
CA ASN A 10 -25.57 -18.98 -13.69
C ASN A 10 -25.19 -20.45 -13.43
N ARG A 11 -25.70 -21.41 -14.22
CA ARG A 11 -25.31 -22.82 -14.05
C ARG A 11 -23.86 -23.04 -14.48
N SER A 12 -23.49 -22.51 -15.65
CA SER A 12 -22.11 -22.57 -16.14
C SER A 12 -21.12 -21.88 -15.18
N ALA A 13 -21.51 -20.76 -14.58
CA ALA A 13 -20.71 -20.06 -13.58
C ALA A 13 -20.52 -20.88 -12.30
N VAL A 14 -21.59 -21.53 -11.82
CA VAL A 14 -21.52 -22.43 -10.65
C VAL A 14 -20.65 -23.65 -10.93
N ASP A 15 -20.77 -24.28 -12.10
CA ASP A 15 -19.94 -25.43 -12.47
C ASP A 15 -18.45 -25.05 -12.54
N SER A 16 -18.15 -23.87 -13.10
CA SER A 16 -16.78 -23.34 -13.15
C SER A 16 -16.22 -23.02 -11.76
N LEU A 17 -17.05 -22.48 -10.87
CA LEU A 17 -16.69 -22.22 -9.48
C LEU A 17 -16.41 -23.52 -8.72
N LEU A 18 -17.20 -24.57 -8.94
CA LEU A 18 -16.95 -25.88 -8.34
C LEU A 18 -15.61 -26.47 -8.81
N GLN A 19 -15.30 -26.37 -10.11
CA GLN A 19 -13.99 -26.79 -10.64
C GLN A 19 -12.83 -26.01 -10.02
N LEU A 20 -13.01 -24.71 -9.77
CA LEU A 20 -12.02 -23.88 -9.09
C LEU A 20 -11.81 -24.35 -7.64
N TYR A 21 -12.89 -24.64 -6.90
CA TYR A 21 -12.81 -25.21 -5.55
C TYR A 21 -12.14 -26.59 -5.53
N PHE A 22 -12.38 -27.45 -6.52
CA PHE A 22 -11.69 -28.75 -6.62
C PHE A 22 -10.17 -28.61 -6.78
N SER A 23 -9.71 -27.49 -7.36
CA SER A 23 -8.29 -27.20 -7.56
C SER A 23 -7.68 -26.37 -6.42
N ALA A 24 -8.50 -25.90 -5.48
CA ALA A 24 -8.13 -25.01 -4.40
C ALA A 24 -7.69 -25.77 -3.14
N ALA A 25 -6.65 -25.27 -2.48
CA ALA A 25 -6.16 -25.83 -1.22
C ALA A 25 -5.46 -24.75 -0.40
N ILE A 26 -6.00 -24.42 0.78
CA ILE A 26 -5.45 -23.37 1.68
C ILE A 26 -4.07 -23.75 2.25
N GLY A 27 -3.79 -25.05 2.41
CA GLY A 27 -2.46 -25.55 2.79
C GLY A 27 -1.57 -25.93 1.59
N GLY A 28 -2.03 -25.72 0.36
CA GLY A 28 -1.34 -26.17 -0.85
C GLY A 28 -0.31 -25.18 -1.38
N GLU A 29 0.10 -25.38 -2.63
CA GLU A 29 0.96 -24.47 -3.36
C GLU A 29 0.29 -23.08 -3.53
N PRO A 30 1.07 -21.98 -3.67
CA PRO A 30 0.54 -20.63 -3.87
C PRO A 30 -0.56 -20.51 -4.90
N ILE A 31 -0.48 -21.25 -6.00
CA ILE A 31 -1.50 -21.23 -7.05
C ILE A 31 -2.85 -21.78 -6.56
N GLN A 32 -2.83 -22.83 -5.73
CA GLN A 32 -4.01 -23.45 -5.14
C GLN A 32 -4.61 -22.57 -4.04
N ARG A 33 -3.75 -21.85 -3.30
CA ARG A 33 -4.19 -20.87 -2.29
C ARG A 33 -4.84 -19.65 -2.92
N VAL A 34 -4.26 -19.09 -4.00
CA VAL A 34 -4.91 -18.02 -4.78
C VAL A 34 -6.26 -18.49 -5.31
N ALA A 35 -6.33 -19.70 -5.88
CA ALA A 35 -7.58 -20.28 -6.34
C ALA A 35 -8.64 -20.37 -5.24
N ALA A 36 -8.26 -20.72 -4.00
CA ALA A 36 -9.17 -20.77 -2.86
C ALA A 36 -9.80 -19.40 -2.56
N TYR A 37 -8.98 -18.35 -2.43
CA TYR A 37 -9.49 -17.02 -2.12
C TYR A 37 -10.29 -16.39 -3.27
N PHE A 38 -9.91 -16.67 -4.53
CA PHE A 38 -10.71 -16.27 -5.70
C PHE A 38 -12.05 -17.01 -5.75
N ALA A 39 -12.06 -18.30 -5.44
CA ALA A 39 -13.29 -19.08 -5.38
C ALA A 39 -14.24 -18.49 -4.33
N ASP A 40 -13.74 -18.16 -3.13
CA ASP A 40 -14.53 -17.51 -2.09
C ASP A 40 -15.10 -16.15 -2.55
N GLY A 41 -14.29 -15.31 -3.19
CA GLY A 41 -14.76 -14.02 -3.70
C GLY A 41 -15.81 -14.16 -4.82
N LEU A 42 -15.62 -15.10 -5.76
CA LEU A 42 -16.60 -15.40 -6.80
C LEU A 42 -17.88 -16.01 -6.24
N ALA A 43 -17.77 -16.90 -5.25
CA ALA A 43 -18.90 -17.47 -4.53
C ALA A 43 -19.72 -16.37 -3.84
N ALA A 44 -19.06 -15.46 -3.13
CA ALA A 44 -19.73 -14.32 -2.49
C ALA A 44 -20.49 -13.45 -3.50
N ARG A 45 -19.94 -13.23 -4.70
CA ARG A 45 -20.60 -12.47 -5.78
C ARG A 45 -21.80 -13.22 -6.38
N LEU A 46 -21.71 -14.53 -6.56
CA LEU A 46 -22.78 -15.35 -7.12
C LEU A 46 -23.94 -15.59 -6.14
N LEU A 47 -23.64 -15.59 -4.84
CA LEU A 47 -24.63 -15.72 -3.78
C LEU A 47 -25.47 -14.44 -3.69
N ALA A 48 -26.55 -14.38 -4.47
CA ALA A 48 -27.49 -13.27 -4.54
C ALA A 48 -28.22 -12.95 -3.21
N SER A 49 -28.09 -13.80 -2.19
CA SER A 49 -28.69 -13.62 -0.87
C SER A 49 -27.63 -13.54 0.22
N GLN A 50 -27.54 -12.38 0.86
CA GLN A 50 -26.69 -12.13 2.04
C GLN A 50 -27.07 -12.99 3.26
N SER A 51 -28.17 -13.75 3.18
CA SER A 51 -28.67 -14.62 4.25
C SER A 51 -28.06 -16.02 4.26
N SER A 52 -27.20 -16.36 3.29
CA SER A 52 -26.56 -17.67 3.21
C SER A 52 -25.48 -17.82 4.31
N PRO A 53 -25.44 -18.95 5.06
CA PRO A 53 -24.37 -19.22 6.02
C PRO A 53 -22.96 -19.26 5.38
N LEU A 54 -22.86 -19.63 4.11
CA LEU A 54 -21.61 -19.59 3.36
C LEU A 54 -21.20 -18.14 3.07
N PHE A 55 -22.15 -17.29 2.67
CA PHE A 55 -21.89 -15.87 2.47
C PHE A 55 -21.40 -15.23 3.77
N SER A 56 -22.10 -15.44 4.89
CA SER A 56 -21.67 -14.89 6.18
C SER A 56 -20.30 -15.39 6.66
N SER A 57 -19.93 -16.63 6.31
CA SER A 57 -18.63 -17.19 6.65
C SER A 57 -17.51 -16.57 5.79
N ILE A 58 -17.77 -16.37 4.49
CA ILE A 58 -16.83 -15.76 3.54
C ILE A 58 -16.64 -14.26 3.81
N THR A 59 -17.72 -13.56 4.18
CA THR A 59 -17.73 -12.11 4.45
C THR A 59 -17.58 -11.78 5.93
N ALA A 60 -17.18 -12.75 6.76
CA ALA A 60 -17.02 -12.53 8.19
C ALA A 60 -16.03 -11.38 8.45
N VAL A 61 -16.43 -10.47 9.33
CA VAL A 61 -15.57 -9.35 9.75
C VAL A 61 -14.37 -9.93 10.51
N ILE A 62 -13.17 -9.61 10.04
CA ILE A 62 -11.93 -9.99 10.71
C ILE A 62 -11.82 -9.19 12.02
N PRO A 63 -11.60 -9.83 13.17
CA PRO A 63 -11.39 -9.14 14.44
C PRO A 63 -10.21 -8.17 14.36
N PRO A 64 -10.28 -6.99 15.01
CA PRO A 64 -9.20 -6.00 14.96
C PRO A 64 -7.83 -6.53 15.41
N GLU A 65 -7.80 -7.47 16.34
CA GLU A 65 -6.57 -8.12 16.82
C GLU A 65 -5.95 -9.05 15.77
N GLU A 66 -6.78 -9.84 15.06
CA GLU A 66 -6.34 -10.69 13.94
C GLU A 66 -5.82 -9.82 12.79
N GLU A 67 -6.51 -8.71 12.48
CA GLU A 67 -6.08 -7.73 11.48
C GLU A 67 -4.74 -7.08 11.85
N PHE A 68 -4.58 -6.65 13.11
CA PHE A 68 -3.32 -6.07 13.61
C PHE A 68 -2.15 -7.06 13.56
N SER A 69 -2.39 -8.30 13.99
CA SER A 69 -1.39 -9.37 13.96
C SER A 69 -0.96 -9.72 12.53
N ALA A 70 -1.94 -9.86 11.63
CA ALA A 70 -1.70 -10.08 10.20
C ALA A 70 -0.93 -8.93 9.57
N PHE A 71 -1.31 -7.68 9.86
CA PHE A 71 -0.60 -6.51 9.37
C PHE A 71 0.84 -6.47 9.87
N THR A 72 1.07 -6.75 11.16
CA THR A 72 2.41 -6.79 11.75
C THR A 72 3.28 -7.84 11.11
N SER A 73 2.75 -9.05 10.93
CA SER A 73 3.46 -10.14 10.27
C SER A 73 3.80 -9.81 8.83
N PHE A 74 2.86 -9.22 8.07
CA PHE A 74 3.08 -8.78 6.70
C PHE A 74 4.13 -7.67 6.60
N TYR A 75 4.03 -6.64 7.44
CA TYR A 75 4.99 -5.54 7.49
C TYR A 75 6.40 -6.05 7.80
N CYS A 76 6.52 -6.98 8.76
CA CYS A 76 7.78 -7.62 9.10
C CYS A 76 8.34 -8.48 7.96
N ALA A 77 7.50 -9.11 7.13
CA ALA A 77 7.95 -9.89 5.99
C ALA A 77 8.35 -8.99 4.81
N HIS A 78 7.66 -7.88 4.56
CA HIS A 78 7.68 -7.18 3.27
C HIS A 78 8.77 -6.07 3.15
N PRO A 79 9.74 -6.17 2.23
CA PRO A 79 10.96 -5.34 2.21
C PRO A 79 10.73 -3.87 1.84
N LEU A 80 9.68 -3.55 1.09
CA LEU A 80 9.41 -2.18 0.64
C LEU A 80 8.65 -1.29 1.63
N TYR A 81 8.10 -1.85 2.70
CA TYR A 81 7.40 -1.06 3.71
C TYR A 81 8.34 -0.18 4.56
N HIS A 82 9.65 -0.41 4.46
CA HIS A 82 10.67 0.30 5.22
C HIS A 82 11.30 1.49 4.45
N HIS A 83 10.63 2.05 3.45
CA HIS A 83 11.18 3.03 2.51
C HIS A 83 11.35 4.48 3.05
N HIS A 84 11.11 4.71 4.34
CA HIS A 84 11.14 6.01 5.03
C HIS A 84 12.36 6.91 4.76
N ARG A 85 13.50 6.36 4.32
CA ARG A 85 14.70 7.15 4.03
C ARG A 85 14.58 8.09 2.82
N CYS A 86 13.63 7.88 1.92
CA CYS A 86 13.36 8.82 0.83
C CYS A 86 12.69 10.12 1.28
N LEU A 87 12.02 10.13 2.44
CA LEU A 87 11.36 11.32 2.99
C LEU A 87 12.34 12.35 3.55
N ARG A 88 13.63 12.01 3.72
CA ARG A 88 14.63 12.97 4.20
C ARG A 88 15.15 13.92 3.12
N GLY A 89 14.67 13.81 1.89
CA GLY A 89 14.84 14.80 0.82
C GLY A 89 16.17 15.54 0.80
N GLY A 90 17.32 14.86 0.91
CA GLY A 90 18.69 15.38 0.72
C GLY A 90 19.17 16.64 1.47
N GLY A 91 18.29 17.46 2.06
CA GLY A 91 18.55 18.84 2.46
C GLY A 91 18.61 19.05 3.97
N ALA A 92 19.04 20.25 4.36
CA ALA A 92 18.97 20.71 5.74
C ALA A 92 17.51 20.91 6.14
N LEU A 93 17.17 20.52 7.37
CA LEU A 93 15.84 20.81 7.93
C LEU A 93 15.74 22.31 8.19
N ASN A 94 14.75 22.96 7.56
CA ASN A 94 14.42 24.35 7.87
C ASN A 94 14.10 24.49 9.36
N GLY A 95 14.92 25.28 10.08
CA GLY A 95 14.77 25.52 11.51
C GLY A 95 14.81 24.26 12.38
N GLY A 96 15.40 23.15 11.91
CA GLY A 96 15.40 21.88 12.65
C GLY A 96 14.02 21.19 12.72
N CYS A 97 13.04 21.65 11.94
CA CYS A 97 11.66 21.17 12.01
C CYS A 97 11.28 20.33 10.78
N LEU A 98 10.85 19.10 11.01
CA LEU A 98 10.27 18.20 10.00
C LEU A 98 8.79 17.99 10.28
N HIS A 99 7.95 18.24 9.30
CA HIS A 99 6.51 17.92 9.33
C HIS A 99 6.23 16.85 8.27
N VAL A 100 5.85 15.67 8.72
CA VAL A 100 5.42 14.57 7.86
C VAL A 100 3.90 14.57 7.77
N VAL A 101 3.35 14.48 6.57
CA VAL A 101 1.93 14.26 6.31
C VAL A 101 1.76 12.89 5.69
N ASP A 102 1.13 11.97 6.43
CA ASP A 102 0.89 10.58 6.04
C ASP A 102 -0.60 10.35 5.77
N PHE A 103 -0.95 10.12 4.51
CA PHE A 103 -2.35 10.03 4.07
C PHE A 103 -3.04 8.71 4.45
N ASP A 104 -2.30 7.71 4.92
CA ASP A 104 -2.86 6.50 5.56
C ASP A 104 -1.86 5.94 6.58
N VAL A 105 -1.84 6.53 7.78
CA VAL A 105 -0.89 6.20 8.84
C VAL A 105 -1.04 4.77 9.33
N SER A 106 -2.23 4.18 9.20
CA SER A 106 -2.54 2.82 9.63
C SER A 106 -2.02 2.60 11.06
N TYR A 107 -1.18 1.58 11.27
CA TYR A 107 -0.53 1.29 12.55
C TYR A 107 0.82 2.00 12.74
N GLY A 108 1.20 2.99 11.95
CA GLY A 108 2.37 3.85 12.19
C GLY A 108 3.74 3.17 12.12
N PHE A 109 3.84 1.92 11.64
CA PHE A 109 5.11 1.16 11.66
C PHE A 109 6.23 1.73 10.80
N GLN A 110 5.91 2.64 9.87
CA GLN A 110 6.89 3.34 9.05
C GLN A 110 7.77 4.30 9.88
N TRP A 111 7.20 4.89 10.94
CA TRP A 111 7.76 6.07 11.61
C TRP A 111 8.83 5.82 12.68
N PRO A 112 8.84 4.72 13.45
CA PRO A 112 9.88 4.46 14.45
C PRO A 112 11.31 4.56 13.90
N SER A 113 11.55 4.05 12.70
CA SER A 113 12.86 4.12 12.05
C SER A 113 13.30 5.54 11.69
N LEU A 114 12.36 6.42 11.32
CA LEU A 114 12.62 7.84 11.09
C LEU A 114 12.87 8.56 12.42
N ILE A 115 12.04 8.31 13.43
CA ILE A 115 12.17 8.86 14.79
C ILE A 115 13.58 8.57 15.34
N GLN A 116 14.01 7.31 15.29
CA GLN A 116 15.35 6.90 15.72
C GLN A 116 16.44 7.61 14.91
N SER A 117 16.34 7.59 13.57
CA SER A 117 17.35 8.21 12.71
C SER A 117 17.46 9.73 12.88
N LEU A 118 16.41 10.41 13.32
CA LEU A 118 16.46 11.83 13.66
C LEU A 118 17.09 12.04 15.03
N SER A 119 16.68 11.24 16.03
CA SER A 119 17.23 11.25 17.39
C SER A 119 18.76 11.09 17.39
N ASP A 120 19.29 10.12 16.63
CA ASP A 120 20.73 9.84 16.52
C ASP A 120 21.56 11.00 15.95
N LYS A 121 20.91 11.93 15.24
CA LYS A 121 21.57 13.08 14.60
C LYS A 121 21.50 14.35 15.44
N VAL A 122 20.73 14.35 16.52
CA VAL A 122 20.59 15.54 17.35
C VAL A 122 21.89 15.78 18.09
N THR A 123 22.51 16.92 17.82
CA THR A 123 23.56 17.48 18.67
C THR A 123 22.92 18.39 19.71
N THR A 124 23.51 18.50 20.90
CA THR A 124 23.05 19.36 22.01
C THR A 124 22.77 20.82 21.61
N ASN A 125 23.36 21.31 20.52
CA ASN A 125 23.18 22.68 20.03
C ASN A 125 22.11 22.84 18.93
N ASN A 126 21.40 21.78 18.52
CA ASN A 126 20.39 21.85 17.45
C ASN A 126 19.25 20.85 17.64
N PRO A 127 18.26 21.14 18.51
CA PRO A 127 17.13 20.24 18.74
C PRO A 127 16.31 20.06 17.46
N ILE A 128 15.97 18.80 17.14
CA ILE A 128 15.11 18.47 16.01
C ILE A 128 13.68 18.33 16.52
N SER A 129 12.73 18.94 15.82
CA SER A 129 11.32 18.70 16.02
C SER A 129 10.73 17.89 14.87
N LEU A 130 9.95 16.87 15.23
CA LEU A 130 9.19 16.04 14.30
C LEU A 130 7.70 16.17 14.63
N CYS A 131 6.93 16.65 13.66
CA CYS A 131 5.47 16.57 13.69
C CYS A 131 5.01 15.55 12.64
N ILE A 132 4.12 14.63 13.02
CA ILE A 132 3.46 13.71 12.08
C ILE A 132 1.97 13.98 12.10
N THR A 133 1.43 14.44 10.98
CA THR A 133 -0.02 14.44 10.73
C THR A 133 -0.38 13.14 10.03
N GLY A 134 -1.09 12.25 10.73
CA GLY A 134 -1.47 10.93 10.23
C GLY A 134 -2.97 10.84 9.97
N PHE A 135 -3.34 10.40 8.78
CA PHE A 135 -4.73 10.10 8.43
C PHE A 135 -5.06 8.63 8.68
N GLY A 136 -6.24 8.35 9.24
CA GLY A 136 -6.64 6.98 9.59
C GLY A 136 -8.13 6.74 9.39
N ARG A 137 -8.57 5.49 9.54
CA ARG A 137 -9.98 5.10 9.32
C ARG A 137 -10.92 5.58 10.43
N SER A 138 -10.43 5.69 11.65
CA SER A 138 -11.23 6.06 12.82
C SER A 138 -10.39 6.77 13.88
N ALA A 139 -11.05 7.49 14.78
CA ALA A 139 -10.39 8.14 15.91
C ALA A 139 -9.75 7.10 16.86
N ALA A 140 -10.37 5.92 17.02
CA ALA A 140 -9.82 4.84 17.83
C ALA A 140 -8.50 4.31 17.28
N GLU A 141 -8.42 4.05 15.97
CA GLU A 141 -7.19 3.65 15.29
C GLU A 141 -6.07 4.69 15.48
N LEU A 142 -6.41 5.96 15.28
CA LEU A 142 -5.47 7.07 15.41
C LEU A 142 -4.96 7.23 16.84
N SER A 143 -5.83 7.08 17.85
CA SER A 143 -5.42 7.14 19.26
C SER A 143 -4.43 6.04 19.62
N GLU A 144 -4.65 4.81 19.14
CA GLU A 144 -3.72 3.71 19.37
C GLU A 144 -2.38 3.92 18.62
N THR A 145 -2.41 4.48 17.41
CA THR A 145 -1.19 4.85 16.68
C THR A 145 -0.42 5.97 17.38
N GLU A 146 -1.11 7.00 17.86
CA GLU A 146 -0.51 8.08 18.64
C GLU A 146 0.19 7.54 19.89
N LYS A 147 -0.50 6.72 20.70
CA LYS A 147 0.07 6.12 21.91
C LYS A 147 1.36 5.36 21.61
N ARG A 148 1.36 4.51 20.57
CA ARG A 148 2.54 3.71 20.18
C ARG A 148 3.70 4.58 19.71
N LEU A 149 3.44 5.58 18.86
CA LEU A 149 4.49 6.47 18.35
C LEU A 149 5.04 7.40 19.44
N SER A 150 4.17 7.98 20.27
CA SER A 150 4.58 8.83 21.39
C SER A 150 5.36 8.05 22.45
N SER A 151 4.97 6.81 22.74
CA SER A 151 5.72 5.93 23.63
C SER A 151 7.13 5.68 23.10
N PHE A 152 7.27 5.33 21.81
CA PHE A 152 8.56 5.08 21.19
C PHE A 152 9.42 6.37 21.13
N ALA A 153 8.81 7.50 20.79
CA ALA A 153 9.52 8.79 20.75
C ALA A 153 9.95 9.28 22.14
N GLY A 154 9.23 8.92 23.21
CA GLY A 154 9.61 9.25 24.58
C GLY A 154 10.96 8.66 25.02
N GLU A 155 11.42 7.59 24.38
CA GLU A 155 12.75 7.02 24.59
C GLU A 155 13.86 7.84 23.91
N CYS A 156 13.50 8.69 22.93
CA CYS A 156 14.40 9.54 22.16
C CYS A 156 14.57 10.92 22.81
N ARG A 157 15.42 11.02 23.85
CA ARG A 157 15.59 12.21 24.72
C ARG A 157 15.83 13.56 24.03
N ASN A 158 16.33 13.55 22.79
CA ASN A 158 16.73 14.77 22.08
C ASN A 158 15.77 15.15 20.94
N LEU A 159 14.63 14.46 20.79
CA LEU A 159 13.66 14.69 19.71
C LEU A 159 12.35 15.23 20.26
N LEU A 160 11.90 16.39 19.78
CA LEU A 160 10.58 16.93 20.10
C LEU A 160 9.54 16.33 19.15
N PHE A 161 8.78 15.35 19.63
CA PHE A 161 7.78 14.63 18.85
C PHE A 161 6.35 15.13 19.12
N GLU A 162 5.61 15.37 18.05
CA GLU A 162 4.17 15.68 18.08
C GLU A 162 3.43 14.84 17.04
N PHE A 163 2.28 14.30 17.41
CA PHE A 163 1.39 13.58 16.51
C PHE A 163 0.05 14.30 16.39
N GLU A 164 -0.52 14.31 15.19
CA GLU A 164 -1.86 14.85 14.90
C GLU A 164 -2.65 13.85 14.07
N GLY A 165 -3.65 13.22 14.67
CA GLY A 165 -4.54 12.28 13.98
C GLY A 165 -5.70 12.99 13.29
N ARG A 166 -5.95 12.67 12.02
CA ARG A 166 -7.14 13.13 11.27
C ARG A 166 -7.93 11.96 10.68
N VAL A 167 -9.23 11.89 10.97
CA VAL A 167 -10.08 10.83 10.40
C VAL A 167 -10.30 11.11 8.92
N ARG A 168 -9.96 10.15 8.05
CA ARG A 168 -10.09 10.26 6.60
C ARG A 168 -11.55 10.51 6.19
N GLY A 169 -11.75 11.36 5.18
CA GLY A 169 -13.08 11.74 4.68
C GLY A 169 -13.87 12.71 5.58
N SER A 170 -13.32 13.14 6.73
CA SER A 170 -13.99 14.15 7.57
C SER A 170 -14.03 15.53 6.89
N ARG A 171 -15.12 16.29 7.11
CA ARG A 171 -15.38 17.60 6.46
C ARG A 171 -14.29 18.65 6.72
N GLY A 172 -13.57 18.55 7.84
CA GLY A 172 -12.49 19.48 8.21
C GLY A 172 -11.15 19.24 7.53
N ASN A 173 -11.02 18.20 6.70
CA ASN A 173 -9.75 17.86 6.05
C ASN A 173 -9.49 18.61 4.73
N GLN A 174 -10.40 19.46 4.29
CA GLN A 174 -10.27 20.16 3.01
C GLN A 174 -9.15 21.22 3.04
N ASP A 175 -8.89 21.80 4.21
CA ASP A 175 -7.79 22.73 4.45
C ASP A 175 -6.75 22.08 5.36
N LEU A 176 -5.74 21.47 4.76
CA LEU A 176 -4.55 20.96 5.45
C LEU A 176 -3.65 22.13 5.88
N LEU A 177 -4.12 22.91 6.85
CA LEU A 177 -3.30 23.92 7.50
C LEU A 177 -2.20 23.21 8.29
N LEU A 178 -0.96 23.40 7.85
CA LEU A 178 0.22 22.89 8.52
C LEU A 178 0.37 23.60 9.87
N LYS A 179 0.48 22.82 10.94
CA LYS A 179 0.63 23.35 12.30
C LYS A 179 1.91 24.16 12.50
N LYS A 180 2.99 23.80 11.78
CA LYS A 180 4.32 24.44 11.93
C LYS A 180 4.66 25.29 10.71
N VAL A 181 4.68 26.61 10.93
CA VAL A 181 5.18 27.60 9.95
C VAL A 181 6.69 27.39 9.78
N ASN A 182 7.18 27.41 8.54
CA ASN A 182 8.59 27.21 8.16
C ASN A 182 9.17 25.81 8.42
N ALA A 183 8.35 24.77 8.57
CA ALA A 183 8.82 23.39 8.62
C ALA A 183 9.27 22.88 7.24
N THR A 184 10.20 21.91 7.23
CA THR A 184 10.41 21.06 6.05
C THR A 184 9.25 20.08 5.97
N VAL A 185 8.49 20.09 4.88
CA VAL A 185 7.29 19.26 4.73
C VAL A 185 7.58 18.06 3.84
N ALA A 186 7.27 16.86 4.33
CA ALA A 186 7.39 15.62 3.59
C ALA A 186 6.04 14.90 3.54
N VAL A 187 5.63 14.46 2.36
CA VAL A 187 4.34 13.79 2.16
C VAL A 187 4.55 12.31 1.84
N ASN A 188 3.77 11.44 2.48
CA ASN A 188 3.79 9.99 2.28
C ASN A 188 2.47 9.50 1.70
N LEU A 189 2.54 8.87 0.52
CA LEU A 189 1.44 8.23 -0.18
C LEU A 189 1.79 6.75 -0.37
N LEU A 190 1.53 5.95 0.65
CA LEU A 190 1.74 4.50 0.61
C LEU A 190 0.43 3.79 0.25
N PHE A 191 0.31 3.34 -1.00
CA PHE A 191 -0.87 2.71 -1.58
C PHE A 191 -2.15 3.55 -1.50
N TYR A 192 -2.03 4.84 -1.20
CA TYR A 192 -3.15 5.72 -0.87
C TYR A 192 -4.09 5.94 -2.06
N PHE A 193 -3.55 6.04 -3.28
CA PHE A 193 -4.41 6.28 -4.44
C PHE A 193 -5.34 5.11 -4.76
N ASN A 194 -5.00 3.89 -4.33
CA ASN A 194 -5.91 2.75 -4.45
C ASN A 194 -7.14 2.84 -3.51
N LEU A 195 -7.12 3.77 -2.55
CA LEU A 195 -8.22 4.01 -1.60
C LEU A 195 -9.18 5.12 -2.09
N LEU A 196 -8.90 5.73 -3.24
CA LEU A 196 -9.68 6.82 -3.81
C LEU A 196 -10.62 6.29 -4.91
N ASN A 197 -11.76 6.96 -5.10
CA ASN A 197 -12.82 6.47 -6.00
C ASN A 197 -12.60 6.84 -7.47
N GLY A 198 -11.47 7.47 -7.82
CA GLY A 198 -11.11 7.75 -9.21
C GLY A 198 -10.17 8.95 -9.40
N SER A 199 -9.96 9.33 -10.66
CA SER A 199 -9.00 10.38 -11.04
C SER A 199 -9.33 11.76 -10.51
N SER A 200 -10.61 12.09 -10.31
CA SER A 200 -11.02 13.37 -9.72
C SER A 200 -10.52 13.51 -8.28
N ASP A 201 -10.65 12.45 -7.48
CA ASP A 201 -10.18 12.42 -6.09
C ASP A 201 -8.66 12.49 -6.03
N VAL A 202 -7.97 11.72 -6.88
CA VAL A 202 -6.50 11.78 -7.01
C VAL A 202 -6.03 13.21 -7.32
N ARG A 203 -6.69 13.87 -8.28
CA ARG A 203 -6.38 15.27 -8.63
C ARG A 203 -6.64 16.23 -7.47
N ALA A 204 -7.75 16.09 -6.77
CA ALA A 204 -8.07 16.92 -5.61
C ALA A 204 -7.02 16.74 -4.48
N THR A 205 -6.62 15.50 -4.20
CA THR A 205 -5.52 15.20 -3.27
C THR A 205 -4.21 15.84 -3.71
N LEU A 206 -3.84 15.72 -4.99
CA LEU A 206 -2.60 16.33 -5.50
C LEU A 206 -2.62 17.86 -5.43
N MET A 207 -3.78 18.51 -5.63
CA MET A 207 -3.93 19.95 -5.42
C MET A 207 -3.73 20.35 -3.95
N GLN A 208 -4.30 19.59 -3.02
CA GLN A 208 -4.07 19.80 -1.58
C GLN A 208 -2.59 19.62 -1.21
N ILE A 209 -1.94 18.61 -1.78
CA ILE A 209 -0.51 18.37 -1.59
C ILE A 209 0.31 19.53 -2.13
N HIS A 210 -0.03 20.04 -3.31
CA HIS A 210 0.64 21.18 -3.90
C HIS A 210 0.54 22.44 -3.03
N ALA A 211 -0.64 22.70 -2.45
CA ALA A 211 -0.88 23.85 -1.57
C ALA A 211 -0.02 23.81 -0.28
N MET A 212 0.40 22.63 0.17
CA MET A 212 1.32 22.48 1.30
C MET A 212 2.79 22.82 0.95
N ASN A 213 3.11 23.01 -0.33
CA ASN A 213 4.46 23.24 -0.85
C ASN A 213 5.52 22.27 -0.27
N PRO A 214 5.34 20.94 -0.46
CA PRO A 214 6.19 19.94 0.16
C PRO A 214 7.59 19.92 -0.45
N SER A 215 8.59 19.72 0.42
CA SER A 215 9.98 19.50 -0.01
C SER A 215 10.17 18.16 -0.72
N VAL A 216 9.38 17.15 -0.34
CA VAL A 216 9.33 15.85 -1.03
C VAL A 216 7.96 15.19 -0.87
N VAL A 217 7.50 14.53 -1.92
CA VAL A 217 6.36 13.60 -1.90
C VAL A 217 6.88 12.22 -2.25
N THR A 218 6.58 11.22 -1.43
CA THR A 218 6.86 9.82 -1.75
C THR A 218 5.57 9.14 -2.16
N LEU A 219 5.63 8.41 -3.27
CA LEU A 219 4.52 7.64 -3.81
C LEU A 219 4.97 6.18 -3.95
N VAL A 220 4.27 5.28 -3.28
CA VAL A 220 4.52 3.84 -3.32
C VAL A 220 3.23 3.15 -3.75
N GLU A 221 3.24 2.56 -4.93
CA GLU A 221 2.05 1.97 -5.54
C GLU A 221 2.29 0.53 -6.00
N LYS A 222 1.21 -0.26 -6.05
CA LYS A 222 1.22 -1.62 -6.61
C LYS A 222 1.24 -1.51 -8.14
N GLU A 223 2.07 -2.34 -8.76
CA GLU A 223 2.18 -2.43 -10.22
C GLU A 223 1.19 -3.48 -10.73
N GLY A 224 0.14 -3.02 -11.40
CA GLY A 224 -0.76 -3.88 -12.16
C GLY A 224 -0.57 -3.70 -13.66
N ARG A 225 -1.25 -4.56 -14.43
CA ARG A 225 -1.23 -4.52 -15.89
C ARG A 225 -2.63 -4.16 -16.38
N ARG A 226 -2.88 -2.86 -16.58
CA ARG A 226 -4.00 -2.39 -17.39
C ARG A 226 -3.52 -2.27 -18.83
N ASP A 227 -3.85 -3.24 -19.67
CA ASP A 227 -3.95 -3.00 -21.11
C ASP A 227 -5.34 -2.39 -21.33
N SER A 228 -5.36 -1.08 -21.56
CA SER A 228 -6.55 -0.21 -21.52
C SER A 228 -7.56 -0.45 -22.65
N GLN A 229 -7.56 -1.62 -23.29
CA GLN A 229 -8.40 -1.87 -24.46
C GLN A 229 -9.17 -3.20 -24.49
N TYR A 230 -8.98 -4.16 -23.56
CA TYR A 230 -9.71 -5.44 -23.65
C TYR A 230 -10.04 -6.11 -22.30
N TRP A 231 -11.32 -6.54 -22.19
CA TRP A 231 -11.89 -7.72 -21.50
C TRP A 231 -11.57 -7.94 -19.99
N ILE A 232 -12.62 -8.02 -19.17
CA ILE A 232 -12.65 -8.49 -17.76
C ILE A 232 -11.66 -9.67 -17.49
N PRO A 233 -11.55 -10.70 -18.35
CA PRO A 233 -10.53 -11.75 -18.24
C PRO A 233 -9.08 -11.30 -18.04
N LEU A 234 -8.61 -10.26 -18.73
CA LEU A 234 -7.22 -9.79 -18.61
C LEU A 234 -6.95 -9.07 -17.29
N LYS A 235 -7.94 -8.33 -16.77
CA LYS A 235 -7.89 -7.72 -15.42
C LYS A 235 -7.81 -8.79 -14.34
N ILE A 236 -8.73 -9.76 -14.38
CA ILE A 236 -8.76 -10.88 -13.43
C ILE A 236 -7.45 -11.67 -13.49
N HIS A 237 -6.95 -11.97 -14.68
CA HIS A 237 -5.67 -12.66 -14.85
C HIS A 237 -4.49 -11.85 -14.28
N GLY A 238 -4.47 -10.54 -14.54
CA GLY A 238 -3.46 -9.62 -14.00
C GLY A 238 -3.45 -9.61 -12.47
N PHE A 239 -4.62 -9.47 -11.86
CA PHE A 239 -4.79 -9.46 -10.41
C PHE A 239 -4.49 -10.82 -9.77
N PHE A 240 -4.99 -11.91 -10.36
CA PHE A 240 -4.69 -13.28 -9.93
C PHE A 240 -3.18 -13.54 -9.92
N THR A 241 -2.49 -13.13 -10.98
CA THR A 241 -1.04 -13.31 -11.07
C THR A 241 -0.29 -12.42 -10.07
N LEU A 242 -0.76 -11.19 -9.79
CA LEU A 242 -0.19 -10.33 -8.77
C LEU A 242 -0.28 -10.99 -7.38
N LEU A 243 -1.45 -11.54 -7.05
CA LEU A 243 -1.66 -12.27 -5.80
C LEU A 243 -0.81 -13.53 -5.73
N HIS A 244 -0.69 -14.28 -6.82
CA HIS A 244 0.23 -15.43 -6.88
C HIS A 244 1.68 -15.04 -6.53
N CYS A 245 2.15 -13.89 -7.03
CA CYS A 245 3.47 -13.37 -6.67
C CYS A 245 3.56 -13.03 -5.18
N TYR A 246 2.52 -12.44 -4.59
CA TYR A 246 2.47 -12.17 -3.15
C TYR A 246 2.47 -13.44 -2.30
N LEU A 247 1.73 -14.48 -2.68
CA LEU A 247 1.73 -15.75 -1.92
C LEU A 247 3.07 -16.48 -2.04
N ARG A 248 3.71 -16.43 -3.21
CA ARG A 248 5.10 -16.92 -3.37
C ARG A 248 6.06 -16.14 -2.48
N PHE A 249 5.91 -14.82 -2.39
CA PHE A 249 6.70 -14.00 -1.46
C PHE A 249 6.51 -14.44 -0.01
N LEU A 250 5.27 -14.72 0.40
CA LEU A 250 4.98 -15.17 1.76
C LEU A 250 5.58 -16.55 2.05
N ASP A 251 5.53 -17.51 1.12
CA ASP A 251 6.16 -18.82 1.31
C ASP A 251 7.68 -18.73 1.46
N ASP A 252 8.32 -17.75 0.82
CA ASP A 252 9.77 -17.53 0.96
C ASP A 252 10.14 -16.87 2.31
N CYS A 253 9.20 -16.13 2.92
CA CYS A 253 9.42 -15.39 4.16
C CYS A 253 8.86 -16.08 5.42
N LEU A 254 7.89 -16.98 5.27
CA LEU A 254 7.15 -17.61 6.37
C LEU A 254 7.01 -19.12 6.11
N PRO A 255 7.09 -19.96 7.15
CA PRO A 255 6.86 -21.40 7.00
C PRO A 255 5.48 -21.75 6.42
N GLY A 256 5.40 -22.88 5.72
CA GLY A 256 4.17 -23.33 5.06
C GLY A 256 2.98 -23.60 5.98
N GLU A 257 3.18 -23.87 7.27
CA GLU A 257 2.09 -24.09 8.25
C GLU A 257 1.96 -22.92 9.24
N SER A 258 2.52 -21.75 8.88
CA SER A 258 2.52 -20.56 9.73
C SER A 258 1.10 -19.99 9.90
N LYS A 259 0.69 -19.82 11.16
CA LYS A 259 -0.54 -19.11 11.51
C LYS A 259 -0.48 -17.65 11.06
N GLU A 260 0.71 -17.06 11.08
CA GLU A 260 0.99 -15.72 10.58
C GLU A 260 0.72 -15.63 9.08
N ARG A 261 1.21 -16.59 8.28
CA ARG A 261 0.93 -16.67 6.84
C ARG A 261 -0.58 -16.73 6.59
N LEU A 262 -1.27 -17.66 7.23
CA LEU A 262 -2.73 -17.82 7.09
C LEU A 262 -3.47 -16.55 7.48
N GLY A 263 -3.06 -15.89 8.57
CA GLY A 263 -3.61 -14.62 9.02
C GLY A 263 -3.45 -13.51 7.98
N ILE A 264 -2.26 -13.37 7.37
CA ILE A 264 -1.99 -12.42 6.29
C ILE A 264 -2.87 -12.71 5.07
N GLU A 265 -2.83 -13.94 4.58
CA GLU A 265 -3.53 -14.35 3.37
C GLU A 265 -5.04 -14.12 3.53
N LYS A 266 -5.65 -14.53 4.65
CA LYS A 266 -7.07 -14.33 4.93
C LYS A 266 -7.43 -12.86 5.16
N SER A 267 -6.68 -12.16 6.01
CA SER A 267 -7.08 -10.83 6.49
C SER A 267 -6.85 -9.73 5.47
N ARG A 268 -5.83 -9.90 4.62
CA ARG A 268 -5.41 -8.91 3.63
C ARG A 268 -5.76 -9.33 2.21
N LEU A 269 -5.26 -10.47 1.76
CA LEU A 269 -5.44 -10.90 0.36
C LEU A 269 -6.89 -11.31 0.09
N GLY A 270 -7.49 -12.09 0.99
CA GLY A 270 -8.91 -12.45 0.91
C GLY A 270 -9.83 -11.22 0.90
N ARG A 271 -9.49 -10.18 1.68
CA ARG A 271 -10.23 -8.91 1.66
C ARG A 271 -10.05 -8.16 0.34
N GLU A 272 -8.82 -7.99 -0.11
CA GLU A 272 -8.49 -7.33 -1.38
C GLU A 272 -9.20 -8.01 -2.56
N ILE A 273 -9.25 -9.34 -2.58
CA ILE A 273 -9.97 -10.10 -3.61
C ILE A 273 -11.47 -9.85 -3.55
N ARG A 274 -12.06 -9.83 -2.35
CA ARG A 274 -13.49 -9.57 -2.19
C ARG A 274 -13.86 -8.15 -2.59
N ASP A 275 -13.05 -7.17 -2.22
CA ASP A 275 -13.29 -5.78 -2.56
C ASP A 275 -13.20 -5.61 -4.10
N ASP A 276 -12.15 -6.15 -4.73
CA ASP A 276 -11.98 -6.10 -6.20
C ASP A 276 -13.08 -6.87 -6.98
N LEU A 277 -13.52 -8.04 -6.49
CA LEU A 277 -14.57 -8.84 -7.16
C LEU A 277 -15.99 -8.38 -6.84
N GLY A 278 -16.19 -7.74 -5.68
CA GLY A 278 -17.49 -7.25 -5.21
C GLY A 278 -17.94 -5.96 -5.89
N GLU A 279 -17.01 -5.17 -6.40
CA GLU A 279 -17.32 -3.99 -7.19
C GLU A 279 -17.85 -4.40 -8.59
N VAL A 280 -19.09 -3.99 -8.86
CA VAL A 280 -19.64 -4.01 -10.20
C VAL A 280 -19.19 -2.72 -10.86
N GLU A 281 -18.07 -2.76 -11.58
CA GLU A 281 -17.65 -1.61 -12.41
C GLU A 281 -18.82 -1.24 -13.34
N GLU A 282 -19.41 -0.06 -13.14
CA GLU A 282 -20.32 0.50 -14.13
C GLU A 282 -19.49 0.90 -15.36
N GLU A 283 -20.01 0.66 -16.56
CA GLU A 283 -19.32 1.05 -17.80
C GLU A 283 -19.00 2.55 -17.77
N GLY A 284 -17.71 2.89 -17.71
CA GLY A 284 -17.23 4.27 -17.71
C GLY A 284 -16.56 4.75 -16.41
N GLU A 285 -16.47 3.91 -15.38
CA GLU A 285 -15.79 4.27 -14.13
C GLU A 285 -14.24 4.29 -14.30
N ASP A 286 -13.62 5.39 -13.88
CA ASP A 286 -12.18 5.61 -13.98
C ASP A 286 -11.44 4.97 -12.78
N CYS A 287 -11.41 3.63 -12.77
CA CYS A 287 -10.69 2.88 -11.73
C CYS A 287 -9.17 3.00 -11.94
N LEU A 288 -8.49 3.78 -11.11
CA LEU A 288 -7.02 3.96 -11.14
C LEU A 288 -6.25 2.92 -10.29
N ARG A 289 -6.90 1.85 -9.82
CA ARG A 289 -6.25 0.83 -8.99
C ARG A 289 -5.27 0.00 -9.82
N TYR A 290 -4.11 -0.28 -9.24
CA TYR A 290 -3.05 -1.10 -9.86
C TYR A 290 -2.57 -0.58 -11.23
N GLU A 291 -2.51 0.73 -11.41
CA GLU A 291 -1.90 1.31 -12.60
C GLU A 291 -0.37 1.13 -12.63
N ARG A 292 0.22 1.17 -13.83
CA ARG A 292 1.67 1.06 -14.01
C ARG A 292 2.39 2.35 -13.59
N LEU A 293 3.69 2.23 -13.29
CA LEU A 293 4.57 3.39 -13.06
C LEU A 293 4.40 4.49 -14.13
N GLU A 294 4.30 4.14 -15.41
CA GLU A 294 4.21 5.15 -16.48
C GLU A 294 2.92 5.98 -16.41
N ALA A 295 1.82 5.36 -15.98
CA ALA A 295 0.54 6.04 -15.77
C ALA A 295 0.62 6.96 -14.56
N TRP A 296 1.14 6.48 -13.42
CA TRP A 296 1.34 7.31 -12.23
C TRP A 296 2.30 8.46 -12.48
N LYS A 297 3.39 8.23 -13.22
CA LYS A 297 4.32 9.28 -13.63
C LYS A 297 3.59 10.37 -14.43
N THR A 298 2.78 9.97 -15.40
CA THR A 298 1.99 10.90 -16.21
C THR A 298 1.02 11.71 -15.33
N VAL A 299 0.36 11.08 -14.36
CA VAL A 299 -0.55 11.76 -13.42
C VAL A 299 0.22 12.77 -12.57
N MET A 300 1.37 12.40 -12.01
CA MET A 300 2.20 13.28 -11.18
C MET A 300 2.72 14.48 -11.99
N GLU A 301 3.28 14.25 -13.17
CA GLU A 301 3.83 15.31 -14.04
C GLU A 301 2.74 16.30 -14.51
N LYS A 302 1.55 15.80 -14.88
CA LYS A 302 0.39 16.65 -15.21
C LYS A 302 -0.05 17.55 -14.05
N ASN A 303 0.15 17.10 -12.81
CA ASN A 303 -0.16 17.86 -11.60
C ASN A 303 1.04 18.64 -11.06
N ARG A 304 2.02 18.98 -11.91
CA ARG A 304 3.17 19.84 -11.58
C ARG A 304 4.14 19.25 -10.55
N PHE A 305 4.29 17.93 -10.56
CA PHE A 305 5.34 17.25 -9.80
C PHE A 305 6.46 16.78 -10.73
N GLU A 306 7.70 16.92 -10.27
CA GLU A 306 8.89 16.44 -10.98
C GLU A 306 9.50 15.26 -10.23
N GLY A 307 9.80 14.18 -10.95
CA GLY A 307 10.42 12.98 -10.38
C GLY A 307 11.86 13.25 -9.89
N VAL A 308 12.13 12.88 -8.64
CA VAL A 308 13.41 13.06 -7.95
C VAL A 308 14.17 11.73 -7.94
N ARG A 309 15.48 11.80 -8.21
CA ARG A 309 16.34 10.61 -8.15
C ARG A 309 16.40 10.08 -6.72
N MET A 310 16.22 8.77 -6.59
CA MET A 310 16.29 8.07 -5.32
C MET A 310 17.73 8.07 -4.81
N SER A 311 17.90 8.26 -3.50
CA SER A 311 19.24 8.22 -2.91
C SER A 311 19.83 6.81 -3.00
N TRP A 312 21.13 6.71 -3.25
CA TRP A 312 21.83 5.42 -3.24
C TRP A 312 21.64 4.67 -1.91
N ARG A 313 21.50 5.39 -0.79
CA ARG A 313 21.22 4.81 0.53
C ARG A 313 19.86 4.14 0.59
N SER A 314 18.85 4.73 -0.06
CA SER A 314 17.50 4.15 -0.15
C SER A 314 17.51 2.86 -0.97
N VAL A 315 18.22 2.89 -2.11
CA VAL A 315 18.42 1.70 -2.96
C VAL A 315 19.14 0.58 -2.19
N SER A 316 20.27 0.90 -1.57
CA SER A 316 21.06 -0.08 -0.82
C SER A 316 20.31 -0.66 0.37
N GLN A 317 19.51 0.16 1.07
CA GLN A 317 18.66 -0.31 2.16
C GLN A 317 17.57 -1.25 1.65
N ALA A 318 16.90 -0.94 0.53
CA ALA A 318 15.92 -1.83 -0.06
C ALA A 318 16.54 -3.18 -0.46
N LYS A 319 17.73 -3.15 -1.09
CA LYS A 319 18.49 -4.37 -1.44
C LYS A 319 18.89 -5.17 -0.20
N LEU A 320 19.34 -4.50 0.87
CA LEU A 320 19.73 -5.13 2.13
C LEU A 320 18.52 -5.76 2.84
N LEU A 321 17.40 -5.06 2.93
CA LEU A 321 16.18 -5.57 3.55
C LEU A 321 15.67 -6.80 2.82
N LEU A 322 15.69 -6.78 1.50
CA LEU A 322 15.35 -7.96 0.70
C LEU A 322 16.28 -9.14 0.99
N LYS A 323 17.59 -8.90 1.15
CA LYS A 323 18.58 -9.93 1.49
C LYS A 323 18.42 -10.47 2.92
N ILE A 324 18.02 -9.64 3.87
CA ILE A 324 17.78 -10.05 5.27
C ILE A 324 16.49 -10.86 5.39
N LYS A 325 15.45 -10.46 4.65
CA LYS A 325 14.10 -11.02 4.77
C LYS A 325 13.84 -12.22 3.87
N GLY A 326 14.55 -12.33 2.76
CA GLY A 326 14.45 -13.47 1.87
C GLY A 326 15.63 -14.42 2.04
N HIS A 327 15.36 -15.73 2.08
CA HIS A 327 16.34 -16.76 1.73
C HIS A 327 16.73 -16.71 0.22
N CYS A 328 16.14 -15.78 -0.53
CA CYS A 328 16.11 -15.75 -2.00
C CYS A 328 16.78 -14.50 -2.61
N SER A 329 17.96 -14.09 -2.14
CA SER A 329 18.86 -13.39 -3.06
C SER A 329 19.31 -14.43 -4.08
N ALA A 330 18.58 -14.55 -5.19
CA ALA A 330 18.83 -15.60 -6.17
C ALA A 330 20.28 -15.51 -6.64
N MET A 331 21.07 -16.54 -6.32
CA MET A 331 22.34 -16.82 -6.99
C MET A 331 22.10 -16.99 -8.51
N ASP A 332 20.88 -17.37 -8.91
CA ASP A 332 20.52 -17.74 -10.29
C ASP A 332 19.42 -16.85 -10.93
N GLY A 333 19.15 -15.64 -10.40
CA GLY A 333 18.23 -14.67 -11.02
C GLY A 333 16.72 -14.96 -10.94
N ASN A 334 16.30 -16.10 -10.38
CA ASN A 334 14.89 -16.55 -10.33
C ASN A 334 14.07 -16.08 -9.10
N GLY A 335 14.62 -15.20 -8.27
CA GLY A 335 14.00 -14.74 -7.02
C GLY A 335 13.50 -13.29 -7.05
N PHE A 336 13.08 -12.80 -5.89
CA PHE A 336 12.77 -11.39 -5.71
C PHE A 336 14.05 -10.55 -5.87
N ARG A 337 13.91 -9.39 -6.51
CA ARG A 337 15.01 -8.41 -6.66
C ARG A 337 14.51 -6.98 -6.57
N ILE A 338 15.42 -6.07 -6.25
CA ILE A 338 15.17 -4.63 -6.33
C ILE A 338 15.74 -4.12 -7.65
N SER A 339 14.88 -3.53 -8.48
CA SER A 339 15.26 -2.91 -9.76
C SER A 339 15.18 -1.40 -9.66
N GLU A 340 16.21 -0.70 -10.11
CA GLU A 340 16.17 0.73 -10.35
C GLU A 340 15.61 0.99 -11.75
N ARG A 341 14.76 2.01 -11.89
CA ARG A 341 14.09 2.38 -13.14
C ARG A 341 14.11 3.90 -13.32
N GLU A 342 13.75 4.39 -14.51
CA GLU A 342 13.63 5.83 -14.81
C GLU A 342 14.88 6.62 -14.39
N GLU A 343 16.06 6.16 -14.81
CA GLU A 343 17.34 6.78 -14.45
C GLU A 343 17.53 6.95 -12.93
N GLY A 344 17.05 5.97 -12.15
CA GLY A 344 17.14 5.94 -10.69
C GLY A 344 16.08 6.79 -9.97
N LYS A 345 15.06 7.31 -10.66
CA LYS A 345 13.91 8.02 -10.06
C LYS A 345 12.86 7.07 -9.47
N ALA A 346 12.94 5.78 -9.80
CA ALA A 346 12.04 4.75 -9.29
C ALA A 346 12.81 3.52 -8.81
N ILE A 347 12.30 2.90 -7.74
CA ILE A 347 12.78 1.62 -7.22
C ILE A 347 11.60 0.67 -7.16
N SER A 348 11.73 -0.50 -7.81
CA SER A 348 10.66 -1.51 -7.86
C SER A 348 11.09 -2.81 -7.21
N LEU A 349 10.19 -3.43 -6.46
CA LEU A 349 10.29 -4.85 -6.11
C LEU A 349 9.81 -5.66 -7.31
N VAL A 350 10.65 -6.60 -7.74
CA VAL A 350 10.44 -7.41 -8.93
C VAL A 350 10.49 -8.87 -8.52
N TRP A 351 9.58 -9.67 -9.08
CA TRP A 351 9.68 -11.12 -9.05
C TRP A 351 9.75 -11.63 -10.48
N LYS A 352 10.82 -12.38 -10.81
CA LYS A 352 11.16 -12.76 -12.19
C LYS A 352 11.21 -11.52 -13.10
N GLU A 353 10.28 -11.39 -14.04
CA GLU A 353 10.19 -10.25 -14.97
C GLU A 353 9.08 -9.26 -14.60
N ARG A 354 8.36 -9.49 -13.50
CA ARG A 354 7.18 -8.73 -13.13
C ARG A 354 7.47 -7.75 -11.99
N TYR A 355 7.16 -6.48 -12.24
CA TYR A 355 7.12 -5.45 -11.20
C TYR A 355 5.89 -5.66 -10.31
N LEU A 356 6.07 -5.56 -8.99
CA LEU A 356 5.01 -5.79 -8.01
C LEU A 356 4.61 -4.51 -7.28
N ILE A 357 5.60 -3.76 -6.80
CA ILE A 357 5.41 -2.50 -6.10
C ILE A 357 6.55 -1.58 -6.50
N THR A 358 6.23 -0.32 -6.75
CA THR A 358 7.19 0.70 -7.12
C THR A 358 7.12 1.89 -6.19
N ALA A 359 8.28 2.30 -5.67
CA ALA A 359 8.46 3.51 -4.88
C ALA A 359 9.12 4.59 -5.73
N THR A 360 8.59 5.80 -5.64
CA THR A 360 9.06 7.02 -6.34
C THR A 360 9.08 8.20 -5.38
N ALA A 361 9.93 9.18 -5.69
CA ALA A 361 9.99 10.46 -4.99
C ALA A 361 9.75 11.61 -5.96
N TRP A 362 9.08 12.66 -5.49
CA TRP A 362 8.64 13.78 -6.31
C TRP A 362 8.88 15.10 -5.58
N ARG A 363 9.14 16.16 -6.35
CA ARG A 363 9.23 17.53 -5.87
C ARG A 363 8.10 18.35 -6.51
N SER A 364 7.45 19.18 -5.71
CA SER A 364 6.47 20.14 -6.21
C SER A 364 7.16 21.24 -7.01
N LEU A 365 6.68 21.55 -8.22
CA LEU A 365 7.18 22.67 -9.01
C LEU A 365 6.41 23.93 -8.64
N HIS A 366 7.09 25.04 -8.34
CA HIS A 366 6.40 26.30 -8.10
C HIS A 366 5.61 26.75 -9.33
N VAL A 367 4.39 27.26 -9.10
CA VAL A 367 3.66 28.04 -10.11
C VAL A 367 4.40 29.37 -10.24
N ALA A 368 4.89 29.65 -11.44
CA ALA A 368 5.51 30.93 -11.78
C ALA A 368 4.51 32.09 -11.69
#